data_AF-A0A2S2NYB0-F1
#
_entry.id   AF-A0A2S2NYB0-F1
#
_cell.length_a   1.000
_cell.length_b   1.000
_cell.length_c   1.000
_cell.angle_alpha   90.00
_cell.angle_beta   90.00
_cell.angle_gamma   90.00
#
_symmetry.space_group_name_H-M   'P 1'
#
loop_
_entity.id
_entity.type
_entity.pdbx_description
1 polymer ?
#
loop_
_entity_poly.entity_id
_entity_poly.type
_entity_poly.pdbx_seq_one_letter_code
_entity_poly.pdbx_strand_id
1 'polypeptide(L)'
;PIIVQCIERQLHKVPADSKLPVLYLIDSVMKNIGQPYTPLFVQNIEKLFASTFIKVDEKTRGNMYKLRSTWNEVVTPTKLHALDVMIHSIDKNWPLSAAPPNIHVNPKFLNNVNHTETPKPVQPIIHNDIDEVSLREKFIKKQK
;
A
#
# COMPACT_ATOMS: atom_id res chain seq x y z
N PRO A 1 -5.07 -9.40 23.66
CA PRO A 1 -6.05 -10.51 23.79
C PRO A 1 -5.35 -11.86 23.58
N ILE A 2 -5.91 -12.92 24.16
CA ILE A 2 -5.22 -14.22 24.29
C ILE A 2 -4.90 -14.89 22.95
N ILE A 3 -5.78 -14.74 21.95
CA ILE A 3 -5.61 -15.33 20.62
C ILE A 3 -4.36 -14.77 19.92
N VAL A 4 -4.21 -13.44 19.90
CA VAL A 4 -3.06 -12.76 19.29
C VAL A 4 -1.75 -13.20 19.95
N GLN A 5 -1.70 -13.17 21.29
CA GLN A 5 -0.52 -13.59 22.04
C GLN A 5 -0.17 -15.06 21.82
N CYS A 6 -1.17 -15.93 21.66
CA CYS A 6 -0.95 -17.35 21.39
C CYS A 6 -0.31 -17.55 20.02
N ILE A 7 -0.83 -16.90 18.98
CA ILE A 7 -0.33 -16.99 17.61
C ILE A 7 1.08 -16.37 17.50
N GLU A 8 1.31 -15.20 18.08
CA GLU A 8 2.63 -14.56 18.13
C GLU A 8 3.66 -15.47 18.81
N ARG A 9 3.32 -16.03 19.97
CA ARG A 9 4.18 -16.98 20.70
C ARG A 9 4.47 -18.22 19.88
N GLN A 10 3.46 -18.75 19.17
CA GLN A 10 3.63 -19.91 18.32
C GLN A 10 4.62 -19.63 17.19
N LEU A 11 4.50 -18.47 16.52
CA LEU A 11 5.42 -18.06 15.46
C LEU A 11 6.88 -18.02 15.94
N HIS A 12 7.11 -17.59 17.18
CA HIS A 12 8.45 -17.58 17.76
C HIS A 12 8.98 -18.99 18.08
N LYS A 13 8.14 -19.89 18.59
CA LYS A 13 8.52 -21.23 19.06
C LYS A 13 8.74 -22.26 17.95
N VAL A 14 7.98 -22.18 16.86
CA VAL A 14 8.04 -23.21 15.80
C VAL A 14 9.38 -23.20 15.06
N PRO A 15 9.84 -24.35 14.52
CA PRO A 15 11.01 -24.43 13.65
C PRO A 15 10.81 -23.60 12.37
N ALA A 16 11.91 -23.26 11.69
CA ALA A 16 11.93 -22.40 10.50
C ALA A 16 10.88 -22.81 9.45
N ASP A 17 10.83 -24.11 9.13
CA ASP A 17 9.93 -24.69 8.12
C ASP A 17 8.44 -24.49 8.44
N SER A 18 8.11 -24.33 9.72
CA SER A 18 6.74 -24.13 10.20
C SER A 18 6.39 -22.67 10.43
N LYS A 19 7.32 -21.72 10.27
CA LYS A 19 7.04 -20.29 10.48
C LYS A 19 6.13 -19.71 9.39
N LEU A 20 6.38 -20.07 8.13
CA LEU A 20 5.59 -19.55 7.02
C LEU A 20 4.11 -19.96 7.12
N PRO A 21 3.75 -21.22 7.43
CA PRO A 21 2.36 -21.59 7.73
C PRO A 21 1.72 -20.78 8.86
N VAL A 22 2.43 -20.51 9.95
CA VAL A 22 1.91 -19.69 11.05
C VAL A 22 1.74 -18.22 10.62
N LEU A 23 2.62 -17.71 9.76
CA LEU A 23 2.48 -16.37 9.19
C LEU A 23 1.28 -16.29 8.23
N TYR A 24 0.97 -17.36 7.48
CA TYR A 24 -0.27 -17.45 6.71
C TYR A 24 -1.53 -17.52 7.58
N LEU A 25 -1.45 -18.08 8.79
CA LEU A 25 -2.55 -18.01 9.74
C LEU A 25 -2.84 -16.55 10.16
N ILE A 26 -1.79 -15.76 10.45
CA ILE A 26 -1.94 -14.34 10.76
C ILE A 26 -2.61 -13.60 9.59
N ASP A 27 -2.16 -13.86 8.37
CA ASP A 27 -2.76 -13.31 7.14
C ASP A 27 -4.25 -13.63 7.01
N SER A 28 -4.62 -14.90 7.19
CA SER A 28 -6.01 -15.33 7.10
C SER A 28 -6.89 -14.67 8.16
N VAL A 29 -6.40 -14.53 9.40
CA VAL A 29 -7.12 -13.83 10.47
C VAL A 29 -7.31 -12.35 10.12
N MET A 30 -6.27 -11.69 9.61
CA MET A 30 -6.32 -10.27 9.24
C MET A 30 -7.31 -10.00 8.10
N LYS A 31 -7.41 -10.90 7.11
CA LYS A 31 -8.29 -10.74 5.94
C LYS A 31 -9.72 -11.19 6.20
N ASN A 32 -9.91 -12.35 6.81
CA ASN A 32 -11.22 -12.99 6.89
C ASN A 32 -11.98 -12.63 8.16
N ILE A 33 -11.28 -12.44 9.28
CA ILE A 33 -11.93 -12.12 10.56
C ILE A 33 -11.92 -10.61 10.77
N GLY A 34 -10.80 -9.95 10.49
CA GLY A 34 -10.72 -8.51 10.61
C GLY A 34 -10.70 -8.04 12.07
N GLN A 35 -11.71 -7.27 12.45
CA GLN A 35 -11.83 -6.75 13.81
C GLN A 35 -12.24 -7.84 14.82
N PRO A 36 -11.72 -7.82 16.06
CA PRO A 36 -10.79 -6.83 16.63
C PRO A 36 -9.30 -7.17 16.40
N TYR A 37 -8.97 -8.16 15.57
CA TYR A 37 -7.63 -8.75 15.50
C TYR A 37 -6.66 -8.01 14.58
N THR A 38 -7.12 -7.52 13.43
CA THR A 38 -6.28 -6.80 12.45
C THR A 38 -5.46 -5.68 13.09
N PRO A 39 -6.03 -4.73 13.84
CA PRO A 39 -5.22 -3.65 14.42
C PRO A 39 -4.16 -4.17 15.40
N LEU A 40 -4.43 -5.26 16.10
CA LEU A 40 -3.50 -5.86 17.05
C LEU A 40 -2.33 -6.55 16.36
N PHE A 41 -2.57 -7.29 15.29
CA PHE A 41 -1.49 -7.86 14.49
C PHE A 41 -0.69 -6.79 13.77
N VAL A 42 -1.36 -5.77 13.21
CA VAL A 42 -0.71 -4.66 12.50
C VAL A 42 0.25 -3.90 13.41
N GLN A 43 -0.02 -3.77 14.72
CA GLN A 43 0.91 -3.14 15.66
C GLN A 43 2.28 -3.83 15.70
N ASN A 44 2.31 -5.17 15.65
CA ASN A 44 3.53 -5.97 15.80
C ASN A 44 4.06 -6.56 14.48
N ILE A 45 3.37 -6.35 13.36
CA ILE A 45 3.61 -7.06 12.10
C ILE A 45 5.04 -6.92 11.58
N GLU A 46 5.64 -5.74 11.70
CA GLU A 46 7.02 -5.47 11.27
C GLU A 46 8.00 -6.39 12.01
N LYS A 47 7.86 -6.50 13.34
CA LYS A 47 8.72 -7.32 14.20
C LYS A 47 8.50 -8.81 13.94
N LEU A 48 7.25 -9.24 13.80
CA LEU A 48 6.92 -10.65 13.52
C LEU A 48 7.47 -11.07 12.16
N PHE A 49 7.30 -10.22 11.15
CA PHE A 49 7.79 -10.46 9.80
C PHE A 49 9.33 -10.50 9.76
N ALA A 50 10.01 -9.48 10.32
CA ALA A 50 11.47 -9.41 10.36
C ALA A 50 12.10 -10.58 11.14
N SER A 51 11.57 -10.90 12.32
CA SER A 51 12.09 -12.01 13.14
C SER A 51 11.88 -13.39 12.49
N THR A 52 10.88 -13.51 11.63
CA THR A 52 10.67 -14.72 10.80
C THR A 52 11.64 -14.73 9.62
N PHE A 53 11.79 -13.60 8.94
CA PHE A 53 12.60 -13.43 7.73
C PHE A 53 14.08 -13.83 7.94
N ILE A 54 14.66 -13.49 9.09
CA ILE A 54 16.05 -13.85 9.41
C ILE A 54 16.24 -15.34 9.73
N LYS A 55 15.17 -16.08 10.03
CA LYS A 55 15.23 -17.48 10.48
C LYS A 55 14.92 -18.49 9.38
N VAL A 56 14.47 -18.03 8.22
CA VAL A 56 14.05 -18.89 7.11
C VAL A 56 15.01 -18.80 5.94
N ASP A 57 14.97 -19.81 5.08
CA ASP A 57 15.78 -19.91 3.86
C ASP A 57 15.27 -19.01 2.73
N GLU A 58 16.08 -18.85 1.68
CA GLU A 58 15.82 -17.95 0.56
C GLU A 58 14.51 -18.28 -0.21
N LYS A 59 14.20 -19.57 -0.38
CA LYS A 59 12.95 -19.98 -1.04
C LYS A 59 11.74 -19.53 -0.21
N THR A 60 11.83 -19.68 1.11
CA THR A 60 10.79 -19.22 2.03
C THR A 60 10.68 -17.70 2.05
N ARG A 61 11.79 -16.95 1.97
CA ARG A 61 11.78 -15.48 1.84
C ARG A 61 11.04 -15.00 0.59
N GLY A 62 11.23 -15.68 -0.54
CA GLY A 62 10.46 -15.41 -1.76
C GLY A 62 8.95 -15.57 -1.57
N ASN A 63 8.52 -16.55 -0.76
CA ASN A 63 7.10 -16.71 -0.40
C ASN A 63 6.62 -15.65 0.60
N MET A 64 7.47 -15.21 1.53
CA MET A 64 7.18 -14.10 2.43
C MET A 64 6.99 -12.78 1.65
N TYR A 65 7.77 -12.53 0.60
CA TYR A 65 7.58 -11.38 -0.30
C TYR A 65 6.21 -11.39 -0.97
N LYS A 66 5.80 -12.55 -1.50
CA LYS A 66 4.45 -12.72 -2.07
C LYS A 66 3.38 -12.45 -1.02
N LEU A 67 3.55 -12.95 0.21
CA LEU A 67 2.61 -12.72 1.30
C LEU A 67 2.48 -11.23 1.64
N ARG A 68 3.59 -10.51 1.80
CA ARG A 68 3.59 -9.06 2.04
C ARG A 68 2.84 -8.28 0.95
N SER A 69 2.90 -8.73 -0.29
CA SER A 69 2.18 -8.10 -1.41
C SER A 69 0.66 -8.22 -1.30
N THR A 70 0.15 -9.15 -0.50
CA THR A 70 -1.30 -9.32 -0.30
C THR A 70 -1.89 -8.42 0.78
N TRP A 71 -1.05 -7.66 1.50
CA TRP A 71 -1.49 -6.84 2.64
C TRP A 71 -1.89 -5.41 2.27
N ASN A 72 -1.77 -5.02 1.00
CA ASN A 72 -2.08 -3.67 0.53
C ASN A 72 -3.53 -3.23 0.83
N GLU A 73 -4.47 -4.17 0.95
CA GLU A 73 -5.89 -3.89 1.22
C GLU A 73 -6.23 -3.86 2.72
N VAL A 74 -5.42 -4.50 3.57
CA VAL A 74 -5.71 -4.69 5.00
C VAL A 74 -4.76 -3.92 5.94
N VAL A 75 -3.62 -3.47 5.43
CA VAL A 75 -2.61 -2.70 6.16
C VAL A 75 -2.37 -1.37 5.44
N THR A 76 -2.22 -0.29 6.20
CA THR A 76 -2.01 1.04 5.63
C THR A 76 -0.68 1.12 4.87
N PRO A 77 -0.60 1.89 3.77
CA PRO A 77 0.63 2.04 2.99
C PRO A 77 1.84 2.49 3.81
N THR A 78 1.63 3.42 4.76
CA THR A 78 2.67 3.89 5.68
C THR A 78 3.27 2.75 6.50
N LYS A 79 2.43 1.85 7.00
CA LYS A 79 2.87 0.72 7.81
C LYS A 79 3.57 -0.36 6.97
N LEU A 80 3.11 -0.58 5.75
CA LEU A 80 3.77 -1.49 4.79
C LEU A 80 5.13 -0.95 4.36
N HIS A 81 5.25 0.35 4.11
CA HIS A 81 6.52 0.98 3.79
C HIS A 81 7.52 0.87 4.97
N ALA A 82 7.06 1.09 6.20
CA ALA A 82 7.91 0.91 7.39
C ALA A 82 8.39 -0.55 7.54
N LEU A 83 7.53 -1.53 7.25
CA LEU A 83 7.91 -2.93 7.17
C LEU A 83 8.98 -3.16 6.09
N ASP A 84 8.79 -2.64 4.89
CA ASP A 84 9.77 -2.81 3.81
C ASP A 84 11.11 -2.19 4.13
N VAL A 85 11.14 -1.00 4.74
CA VAL A 85 12.37 -0.35 5.19
C VAL A 85 13.08 -1.22 6.23
N MET A 86 12.33 -1.81 7.17
CA MET A 86 12.88 -2.72 8.17
C MET A 86 13.50 -3.96 7.51
N ILE A 87 12.84 -4.58 6.53
CA ILE A 87 13.39 -5.76 5.83
C ILE A 87 14.55 -5.39 4.92
N HIS A 88 14.50 -4.24 4.26
CA HIS A 88 15.60 -3.72 3.45
C HIS A 88 16.87 -3.40 4.27
N SER A 89 16.71 -3.13 5.57
CA SER A 89 17.86 -3.02 6.47
C SER A 89 18.57 -4.35 6.71
N ILE A 90 17.84 -5.47 6.59
CA ILE A 90 18.33 -6.85 6.77
C ILE A 90 18.84 -7.42 5.44
N ASP A 91 18.12 -7.18 4.34
CA ASP A 91 18.44 -7.65 3.00
C ASP A 91 18.30 -6.52 1.99
N LYS A 92 19.43 -6.09 1.41
CA LYS A 92 19.49 -5.01 0.42
C LYS A 92 18.76 -5.34 -0.89
N ASN A 93 18.49 -6.62 -1.15
CA ASN A 93 17.79 -7.07 -2.33
C ASN A 93 16.27 -6.98 -2.16
N TRP A 94 15.77 -6.65 -0.96
CA TRP A 94 14.34 -6.43 -0.73
C TRP A 94 13.86 -5.15 -1.44
N PRO A 95 12.84 -5.21 -2.31
CA PRO A 95 12.33 -4.04 -2.99
C PRO A 95 11.56 -3.13 -2.02
N LEU A 96 11.87 -1.84 -2.04
CA LEU A 96 11.14 -0.84 -1.25
C LEU A 96 9.85 -0.47 -1.99
N SER A 97 8.71 -0.59 -1.32
CA SER A 97 7.47 -0.03 -1.85
C SER A 97 7.53 1.50 -1.85
N ALA A 98 6.88 2.11 -2.85
CA ALA A 98 6.86 3.55 -3.02
C ALA A 98 6.43 4.24 -1.72
N ALA A 99 7.16 5.30 -1.34
CA ALA A 99 6.80 6.08 -0.17
C ALA A 99 5.35 6.61 -0.33
N PRO A 100 4.55 6.63 0.74
CA PRO A 100 3.23 7.23 0.68
C PRO A 100 3.33 8.68 0.20
N PRO A 101 2.39 9.17 -0.63
CA PRO A 101 2.45 10.52 -1.15
C PRO A 101 2.46 11.51 0.01
N ASN A 102 3.51 12.33 0.10
CA ASN A 102 3.58 13.43 1.05
C ASN A 102 2.71 14.56 0.49
N ILE A 103 1.39 14.50 0.75
CA ILE A 103 0.44 15.50 0.28
C ILE A 103 0.71 16.78 1.06
N HIS A 104 1.42 17.72 0.44
CA HIS A 104 1.56 19.07 0.95
C HIS A 104 0.20 19.77 0.86
N VAL A 105 -0.57 19.72 1.94
CA VAL A 105 -1.82 20.47 2.06
C VAL A 105 -1.49 21.96 2.25
N ASN A 106 -1.82 22.80 1.28
CA ASN A 106 -1.69 24.25 1.43
C ASN A 106 -2.77 24.75 2.43
N PRO A 107 -2.40 25.42 3.54
CA PRO A 107 -3.33 25.83 4.60
C PRO A 107 -4.51 26.67 4.12
N LYS A 108 -4.39 27.35 2.98
CA LYS A 108 -5.50 28.11 2.37
C LYS A 108 -6.70 27.26 1.99
N PHE A 109 -6.55 25.94 1.83
CA PHE A 109 -7.65 25.04 1.47
C PHE A 109 -8.61 24.72 2.63
N LEU A 110 -8.22 24.96 3.89
CA LEU A 110 -9.05 24.64 5.06
C LEU A 110 -9.95 25.80 5.51
N ASN A 111 -9.68 27.03 5.06
CA ASN A 111 -10.38 28.22 5.55
C ASN A 111 -11.67 28.58 4.79
N ASN A 112 -12.07 27.82 3.77
CA ASN A 112 -13.20 28.21 2.91
C ASN A 112 -14.46 27.32 3.00
N VAL A 113 -14.63 26.54 4.07
CA VAL A 113 -15.84 25.73 4.31
C VAL A 113 -17.06 26.50 4.86
N ASN A 114 -17.16 27.81 4.57
CA ASN A 114 -18.31 28.65 4.91
C ASN A 114 -19.02 29.26 3.68
N HIS A 115 -19.14 28.52 2.57
CA HIS A 115 -20.14 28.86 1.56
C HIS A 115 -20.96 27.63 1.15
N THR A 116 -22.24 27.71 1.50
CA THR A 116 -23.36 26.97 0.93
C THR A 116 -23.42 27.19 -0.59
N GLU A 117 -22.90 26.26 -1.39
CA GLU A 117 -23.33 26.09 -2.78
C GLU A 117 -23.54 24.60 -3.06
N THR A 118 -24.79 24.25 -3.31
CA THR A 118 -25.22 23.00 -3.95
C THR A 118 -24.42 22.78 -5.24
N PRO A 119 -23.93 21.56 -5.53
CA PRO A 119 -23.24 21.30 -6.79
C PRO A 119 -24.24 21.44 -7.95
N LYS A 120 -24.10 22.50 -8.74
CA LYS A 120 -24.73 22.60 -10.07
C LYS A 120 -24.04 21.61 -11.02
N PRO A 121 -24.78 20.90 -11.89
CA PRO A 121 -24.17 20.05 -12.91
C PRO A 121 -23.24 20.88 -13.79
N VAL A 122 -22.01 20.39 -13.99
CA VAL A 122 -21.03 20.98 -14.90
C VAL A 122 -21.61 20.95 -16.32
N GLN A 123 -21.99 22.12 -16.84
CA GLN A 123 -22.32 22.25 -18.26
C GLN A 123 -21.01 22.15 -19.07
N PRO A 124 -20.99 21.40 -20.19
CA PRO A 124 -19.82 21.32 -21.05
C PRO A 124 -19.52 22.70 -21.65
N ILE A 125 -18.28 23.15 -21.47
CA ILE A 125 -17.73 24.35 -22.10
C ILE A 125 -17.60 24.05 -23.60
N ILE A 126 -18.50 24.61 -24.41
CA ILE A 126 -18.33 24.68 -25.86
C ILE A 126 -17.28 25.77 -26.11
N HIS A 127 -16.03 25.36 -26.31
CA HIS A 127 -15.00 26.24 -26.84
C HIS A 127 -15.19 26.30 -28.35
N ASN A 128 -15.52 27.48 -28.88
CA ASN A 128 -15.73 27.69 -30.32
C ASN A 128 -14.43 27.41 -31.09
N ASP A 129 -14.53 26.46 -32.02
CA ASP A 129 -13.52 26.01 -32.96
C ASP A 129 -13.34 27.02 -34.10
N ILE A 130 -12.25 27.79 -34.10
CA ILE A 130 -11.83 28.59 -35.27
C ILE A 130 -10.34 28.41 -35.63
N ASP A 131 -9.51 27.88 -34.73
CA ASP A 131 -8.06 27.78 -35.00
C ASP A 131 -7.59 26.44 -35.61
N GLU A 132 -8.42 25.39 -35.65
CA GLU A 132 -7.98 24.08 -36.17
C GLU A 132 -7.94 24.04 -37.72
N VAL A 133 -8.88 24.73 -38.38
CA VAL A 133 -9.00 24.70 -39.85
C VAL A 133 -7.82 25.41 -40.53
N SER A 134 -7.34 26.53 -39.95
CA SER A 134 -6.21 27.29 -40.52
C SER A 134 -4.87 26.56 -40.38
N LEU A 135 -4.70 25.75 -39.32
CA LEU A 135 -3.51 24.91 -39.14
C LEU A 135 -3.51 23.75 -40.14
N ARG A 136 -4.65 23.09 -40.36
CA ARG A 136 -4.76 21.96 -41.31
C ARG A 136 -4.44 22.36 -42.76
N GLU A 137 -4.88 23.53 -43.22
CA GLU A 137 -4.57 23.99 -44.58
C GLU A 137 -3.08 24.27 -44.79
N LYS A 138 -2.37 24.75 -43.76
CA LYS A 138 -0.92 25.02 -43.83
C LYS A 138 -0.09 23.74 -43.94
N PHE A 139 -0.55 22.63 -43.37
CA PHE A 139 0.15 21.34 -43.47
C PHE A 139 -0.03 20.67 -44.83
N ILE A 140 -1.21 20.77 -45.46
CA ILE A 140 -1.48 20.14 -46.76
C ILE A 140 -0.69 20.82 -47.89
N LYS A 141 -0.48 22.14 -47.83
CA LYS A 141 0.34 22.87 -48.83
C LYS A 141 1.84 22.57 -48.76
N LYS A 142 2.33 21.90 -47.71
CA LYS A 142 3.76 21.63 -47.52
C LYS A 142 4.20 20.23 -48.02
N GLN A 143 3.26 19.44 -48.55
CA GLN A 143 3.53 18.09 -49.06
C GLN A 143 3.24 17.94 -50.58
N LYS A 144 3.21 19.04 -51.32
CA LYS A 144 3.18 19.02 -52.79
C LYS A 144 4.35 19.81 -53.35
#